data_AF-A0A2M7IPQ0-F1
#
_entry.id   AF-A0A2M7IPQ0-F1
#
_cell.length_a   1.000
_cell.length_b   1.000
_cell.length_c   1.000
_cell.angle_alpha   90.00
_cell.angle_beta   90.00
_cell.angle_gamma   90.00
#
_symmetry.space_group_name_H-M   'P 1'
#
loop_
_entity.id
_entity.type
_entity.pdbx_description
1 polymer ?
#
loop_
_entity_poly.entity_id
_entity_poly.type
_entity_poly.pdbx_seq_one_letter_code
_entity_poly.pdbx_strand_id
1 'polypeptide(L)'
;MSKEINFRIRIISGFLLLLGILLITRLYFLQIVHSSYYRGKAESQYIHTAKDLYSRGNIYFTTKDGEYVSAASIQFGYVLAINPTLINDPGEIYNKLATFLTMDRETFLLKAKQKSRTYIEIETELDGKNAEIIDVLNLPGVMLYRNQWRYYPGNAVSAKAIGFVGYSEEYPDDLHGKYGLERFYDEVLTYDDTILAVNFFAEIFSNFGNMLFDSKPAK
;
A
#
# COMPACT_ATOMS: atom_id res chain seq x y z
N MET A 1 -16.83 -59.52 -23.88
CA MET A 1 -15.84 -58.78 -23.06
C MET A 1 -16.06 -57.26 -23.13
N SER A 2 -17.30 -56.76 -22.96
CA SER A 2 -17.63 -55.35 -23.23
C SER A 2 -18.63 -54.71 -22.25
N LYS A 3 -19.56 -55.48 -21.67
CA LYS A 3 -20.58 -54.92 -20.75
C LYS A 3 -19.99 -54.46 -19.41
N GLU A 4 -19.08 -55.23 -18.81
CA GLU A 4 -18.48 -54.84 -17.52
C GLU A 4 -17.57 -53.62 -17.62
N ILE A 5 -16.78 -53.53 -18.69
CA ILE A 5 -15.88 -52.38 -18.92
C ILE A 5 -16.73 -51.11 -19.16
N ASN A 6 -17.77 -51.19 -20.00
CA ASN A 6 -18.66 -50.08 -20.24
C ASN A 6 -19.41 -49.64 -18.98
N PHE A 7 -19.77 -50.58 -18.09
CA PHE A 7 -20.41 -50.26 -16.81
C PHE A 7 -19.47 -49.51 -15.86
N ARG A 8 -18.22 -49.96 -15.72
CA ARG A 8 -17.20 -49.28 -14.90
C ARG A 8 -16.89 -47.87 -15.41
N ILE A 9 -16.75 -47.71 -16.73
CA ILE A 9 -16.52 -46.40 -17.36
C ILE A 9 -17.70 -45.45 -17.09
N ARG A 10 -18.94 -45.95 -17.13
CA ARG A 10 -20.15 -45.14 -16.86
C ARG A 10 -20.21 -44.68 -15.41
N ILE A 11 -19.83 -45.53 -14.46
CA ILE A 11 -19.76 -45.19 -13.03
C ILE A 11 -18.71 -44.10 -12.80
N ILE A 12 -17.50 -44.28 -13.35
CA ILE A 12 -16.41 -43.30 -13.18
C ILE A 12 -16.77 -41.96 -13.84
N SER A 13 -17.36 -41.99 -15.04
CA SER A 13 -17.82 -40.79 -15.73
C SER A 13 -18.94 -40.07 -14.98
N GLY A 14 -19.89 -40.82 -14.41
CA GLY A 14 -20.95 -40.28 -13.56
C GLY A 14 -20.41 -39.63 -12.30
N PHE A 15 -19.43 -40.26 -11.65
CA PHE A 15 -18.75 -39.70 -10.49
C PHE A 15 -17.99 -38.40 -10.82
N LEU A 16 -17.23 -38.39 -11.92
CA LEU A 16 -16.52 -37.19 -12.40
C LEU A 16 -17.49 -36.05 -12.75
N LEU A 17 -18.63 -36.36 -13.39
CA LEU A 17 -19.67 -35.38 -13.67
C LEU A 17 -20.24 -34.78 -12.39
N LEU A 18 -20.53 -35.62 -11.40
CA LEU A 18 -21.08 -35.19 -10.11
C LEU A 18 -20.07 -34.30 -9.36
N LEU A 19 -18.79 -34.68 -9.35
CA LEU A 19 -17.71 -33.86 -8.79
C LEU A 19 -17.60 -32.51 -9.52
N GLY A 20 -17.69 -32.51 -10.85
CA GLY A 20 -17.67 -31.29 -11.66
C GLY A 20 -18.82 -30.35 -11.32
N ILE A 21 -20.04 -30.88 -11.19
CA ILE A 21 -21.22 -30.10 -10.78
C ILE A 21 -21.04 -29.51 -9.38
N LEU A 22 -20.48 -30.27 -8.44
CA LEU A 22 -20.22 -29.80 -7.08
C LEU A 22 -19.20 -28.65 -7.06
N LEU A 23 -18.12 -28.75 -7.84
CA LEU A 23 -17.12 -27.68 -7.97
C LEU A 23 -17.70 -26.43 -8.63
N ILE A 24 -18.47 -26.58 -9.72
CA ILE A 24 -19.14 -25.46 -10.40
C ILE A 24 -20.11 -24.75 -9.46
N THR A 25 -20.88 -25.50 -8.69
CA THR A 25 -21.82 -24.94 -7.71
C THR A 25 -21.07 -24.18 -6.61
N ARG A 26 -19.96 -24.74 -6.11
CA ARG A 26 -19.11 -24.05 -5.13
C ARG A 26 -18.52 -22.76 -5.69
N LEU A 27 -18.03 -22.79 -6.93
CA LEU A 27 -17.49 -21.63 -7.65
C LEU A 27 -18.57 -20.55 -7.86
N TYR A 28 -19.78 -20.94 -8.27
CA TYR A 28 -20.91 -20.02 -8.41
C TYR A 28 -21.23 -19.29 -7.10
N PHE A 29 -21.29 -20.03 -5.99
CA PHE A 29 -21.52 -19.45 -4.66
C PHE A 29 -20.39 -18.51 -4.24
N LEU A 30 -19.14 -18.82 -4.57
CA LEU A 30 -18.00 -17.98 -4.22
C LEU A 30 -17.94 -16.71 -5.08
N GLN A 31 -18.12 -16.87 -6.39
CA GLN A 31 -17.91 -15.81 -7.38
C GLN A 31 -19.11 -14.89 -7.57
N ILE A 32 -20.34 -15.38 -7.43
CA ILE A 32 -21.56 -14.59 -7.69
C ILE A 32 -22.23 -14.19 -6.38
N VAL A 33 -22.51 -15.14 -5.48
CA VAL A 33 -23.23 -14.86 -4.23
C VAL A 33 -22.37 -14.04 -3.25
N HIS A 34 -21.09 -14.39 -3.10
CA HIS A 34 -20.16 -13.65 -2.24
C HIS A 34 -19.29 -12.66 -3.01
N SER A 35 -19.67 -12.29 -4.25
CA SER A 35 -18.85 -11.44 -5.11
C SER A 35 -18.56 -10.08 -4.46
N SER A 36 -19.55 -9.49 -3.82
CA SER A 36 -19.45 -8.20 -3.13
C SER A 36 -18.56 -8.29 -1.89
N TYR A 37 -18.64 -9.39 -1.14
CA TYR A 37 -17.82 -9.64 0.04
C TYR A 37 -16.34 -9.81 -0.32
N TYR A 38 -16.03 -10.62 -1.33
CA TYR A 38 -14.64 -10.83 -1.77
C TYR A 38 -14.09 -9.64 -2.55
N ARG A 39 -14.92 -8.90 -3.30
CA ARG A 39 -14.53 -7.63 -3.91
C ARG A 39 -14.22 -6.58 -2.86
N GLY A 40 -15.07 -6.44 -1.83
CA GLY A 40 -14.80 -5.56 -0.70
C GLY A 40 -13.55 -5.96 0.08
N LYS A 41 -13.26 -7.27 0.24
CA LYS A 41 -12.02 -7.75 0.87
C LYS A 41 -10.76 -7.49 0.03
N ALA A 42 -10.89 -7.57 -1.30
CA ALA A 42 -9.81 -7.24 -2.23
C ALA A 42 -9.54 -5.72 -2.28
N GLU A 43 -10.59 -4.91 -2.32
CA GLU A 43 -10.50 -3.46 -2.19
C GLU A 43 -9.94 -3.05 -0.82
N SER A 44 -10.35 -3.71 0.27
CA SER A 44 -9.80 -3.45 1.59
C SER A 44 -8.33 -3.85 1.72
N GLN A 45 -7.87 -4.89 1.01
CA GLN A 45 -6.44 -5.20 0.92
C GLN A 45 -5.66 -4.13 0.13
N TYR A 46 -6.26 -3.57 -0.91
CA TYR A 46 -5.68 -2.47 -1.68
C TYR A 46 -5.63 -1.17 -0.84
N ILE A 47 -6.65 -0.93 -0.02
CA ILE A 47 -6.74 0.20 0.92
C ILE A 47 -5.83 -0.02 2.15
N HIS A 48 -5.58 -1.27 2.57
CA HIS A 48 -4.65 -1.57 3.67
C HIS A 48 -3.22 -1.12 3.37
N THR A 49 -2.79 -1.09 2.10
CA THR A 49 -1.51 -0.49 1.71
C THR A 49 -1.44 1.02 1.97
N ALA A 50 -2.58 1.71 2.08
CA ALA A 50 -2.64 3.11 2.51
C ALA A 50 -2.72 3.28 4.05
N LYS A 51 -2.92 2.20 4.81
CA LYS A 51 -3.08 2.23 6.28
C LYS A 51 -1.74 2.36 7.03
N ASP A 52 -0.62 1.97 6.42
CA ASP A 52 0.72 2.10 7.01
C ASP A 52 1.43 3.41 6.62
N LEU A 53 0.69 4.36 6.03
CA LEU A 53 1.26 5.62 5.62
C LEU A 53 1.52 6.48 6.86
N TYR A 54 2.77 6.80 7.13
CA TYR A 54 3.21 7.61 8.27
C TYR A 54 2.54 8.99 8.35
N SER A 55 1.68 9.22 9.35
CA SER A 55 0.98 10.51 9.54
C SER A 55 1.39 11.21 10.82
N ARG A 56 1.51 12.55 10.78
CA ARG A 56 1.89 13.37 11.94
C ARG A 56 1.45 14.82 11.80
N GLY A 57 1.06 15.47 12.89
CA GLY A 57 0.68 16.87 12.97
C GLY A 57 1.78 17.84 12.49
N ASN A 58 1.38 18.96 11.91
CA ASN A 58 2.30 19.99 11.41
C ASN A 58 2.78 20.91 12.55
N ILE A 59 4.03 21.37 12.45
CA ILE A 59 4.63 22.38 13.31
C ILE A 59 4.86 23.63 12.47
N TYR A 60 4.50 24.80 13.01
CA TYR A 60 4.69 26.08 12.35
C TYR A 60 5.58 27.02 13.19
N PHE A 61 6.38 27.83 12.51
CA PHE A 61 6.94 29.05 13.06
C PHE A 61 5.98 30.21 12.84
N THR A 62 6.01 31.19 13.73
CA THR A 62 5.28 32.45 13.57
C THR A 62 6.28 33.55 13.24
N THR A 63 6.08 34.26 12.13
CA THR A 63 6.91 35.43 11.79
C THR A 63 6.58 36.60 12.73
N LYS A 64 7.41 37.64 12.72
CA LYS A 64 7.14 38.87 13.49
C LYS A 64 5.82 39.53 13.11
N ASP A 65 5.41 39.35 11.86
CA ASP A 65 4.18 39.90 11.28
C ASP A 65 2.95 39.01 11.57
N GLY A 66 3.15 37.88 12.27
CA GLY A 66 2.08 36.97 12.67
C GLY A 66 1.74 35.88 11.65
N GLU A 67 2.49 35.76 10.57
CA GLU A 67 2.26 34.73 9.55
C GLU A 67 2.84 33.38 9.97
N TYR A 68 2.14 32.30 9.62
CA TYR A 68 2.60 30.94 9.87
C TYR A 68 3.47 30.42 8.72
N VAL A 69 4.66 29.92 9.06
CA VAL A 69 5.60 29.30 8.13
C VAL A 69 5.83 27.86 8.57
N SER A 70 5.79 26.90 7.64
CA SER A 70 6.00 25.48 7.97
C SER A 70 7.39 25.26 8.57
N ALA A 71 7.43 24.71 9.78
CA ALA A 71 8.65 24.30 10.47
C ALA A 71 8.92 22.80 10.28
N ALA A 72 7.86 22.00 10.38
CA ALA A 72 7.84 20.59 10.05
C ALA A 72 6.45 20.18 9.57
N SER A 73 6.38 19.38 8.51
CA SER A 73 5.11 18.91 7.94
C SER A 73 5.26 17.52 7.36
N ILE A 74 4.15 16.92 6.96
CA ILE A 74 4.17 15.70 6.15
C ILE A 74 4.32 16.05 4.67
N GLN A 75 5.22 15.35 3.98
CA GLN A 75 5.33 15.39 2.53
C GLN A 75 4.83 14.07 1.94
N PHE A 76 4.09 14.17 0.84
CA PHE A 76 3.55 13.03 0.10
C PHE A 76 4.42 12.75 -1.13
N GLY A 77 4.61 11.48 -1.42
CA GLY A 77 5.34 11.02 -2.60
C GLY A 77 5.16 9.53 -2.81
N TYR A 78 6.21 8.89 -3.31
CA TYR A 78 6.20 7.49 -3.66
C TYR A 78 7.50 6.79 -3.26
N VAL A 79 7.40 5.52 -2.93
CA VAL A 79 8.52 4.58 -2.91
C VAL A 79 8.58 3.91 -4.28
N LEU A 80 9.75 4.00 -4.91
CA LEU A 80 10.08 3.27 -6.12
C LEU A 80 10.73 1.95 -5.73
N ALA A 81 10.08 0.86 -6.10
CA ALA A 81 10.55 -0.48 -5.87
C ALA A 81 10.66 -1.26 -7.19
N ILE A 82 11.46 -2.32 -7.17
CA ILE A 82 11.58 -3.25 -8.28
C ILE A 82 11.27 -4.68 -7.84
N ASN A 83 10.74 -5.45 -8.78
CA ASN A 83 10.64 -6.89 -8.73
C ASN A 83 11.69 -7.49 -9.68
N PRO A 84 12.86 -7.90 -9.16
CA PRO A 84 13.91 -8.51 -9.95
C PRO A 84 13.43 -9.65 -10.85
N THR A 85 12.45 -10.44 -10.44
CA THR A 85 11.99 -11.62 -11.21
C THR A 85 11.38 -11.25 -12.55
N LEU A 86 10.81 -10.05 -12.68
CA LEU A 86 10.14 -9.55 -13.87
C LEU A 86 11.05 -8.70 -14.78
N ILE A 87 12.27 -8.40 -14.33
CA ILE A 87 13.22 -7.55 -15.07
C ILE A 87 14.07 -8.40 -16.01
N ASN A 88 13.98 -8.15 -17.32
CA ASN A 88 14.79 -8.83 -18.33
C ASN A 88 16.16 -8.15 -18.52
N ASP A 89 16.17 -6.84 -18.76
CA ASP A 89 17.39 -6.04 -18.91
C ASP A 89 17.47 -4.96 -17.81
N PRO A 90 18.18 -5.26 -16.70
CA PRO A 90 18.43 -4.28 -15.65
C PRO A 90 19.17 -3.03 -16.12
N GLY A 91 20.02 -3.13 -17.13
CA GLY A 91 20.81 -2.01 -17.64
C GLY A 91 19.94 -1.00 -18.38
N GLU A 92 19.01 -1.48 -19.20
CA GLU A 92 18.03 -0.63 -19.88
C GLU A 92 17.11 0.09 -18.87
N ILE A 93 16.59 -0.64 -17.88
CA ILE A 93 15.73 -0.06 -16.84
C ILE A 93 16.48 1.03 -16.07
N TYR A 94 17.73 0.78 -15.67
CA TYR A 94 18.53 1.79 -15.00
C TYR A 94 18.68 3.05 -15.85
N ASN A 95 18.99 2.92 -17.14
CA ASN A 95 19.18 4.09 -18.01
C ASN A 95 17.93 4.96 -18.12
N LYS A 96 16.73 4.35 -18.05
CA LYS A 96 15.45 5.08 -18.06
C LYS A 96 15.12 5.72 -16.71
N LEU A 97 15.62 5.16 -15.61
CA LEU A 97 15.36 5.64 -14.25
C LEU A 97 16.46 6.56 -13.71
N ALA A 98 17.66 6.56 -14.29
CA ALA A 98 18.87 7.17 -13.73
C ALA A 98 18.72 8.64 -13.34
N THR A 99 17.88 9.42 -14.04
CA THR A 99 17.64 10.83 -13.72
C THR A 99 16.80 11.05 -12.46
N PHE A 100 16.09 10.02 -12.00
CA PHE A 100 15.21 10.06 -10.83
C PHE A 100 15.81 9.34 -9.62
N LEU A 101 16.96 8.67 -9.80
CA LEU A 101 17.60 7.87 -8.76
C LEU A 101 18.77 8.63 -8.15
N THR A 102 18.87 8.55 -6.82
CA THR A 102 20.06 8.98 -6.09
C THR A 102 21.18 7.94 -6.11
N MET A 103 20.84 6.67 -6.30
CA MET A 103 21.78 5.54 -6.27
C MET A 103 22.55 5.34 -7.58
N ASP A 104 23.76 4.78 -7.47
CA ASP A 104 24.59 4.48 -8.63
C ASP A 104 24.16 3.21 -9.39
N ARG A 105 24.67 3.09 -10.62
CA ARG A 105 24.36 1.99 -11.54
C ARG A 105 24.75 0.62 -10.99
N GLU A 106 25.92 0.50 -10.36
CA GLU A 106 26.41 -0.79 -9.89
C GLU A 106 25.52 -1.30 -8.76
N THR A 107 25.18 -0.43 -7.80
CA THR A 107 24.28 -0.75 -6.71
C THR A 107 22.89 -1.13 -7.21
N PHE A 108 22.34 -0.41 -8.21
CA PHE A 108 21.07 -0.79 -8.82
C PHE A 108 21.13 -2.17 -9.47
N LEU A 109 22.16 -2.44 -10.26
CA LEU A 109 22.32 -3.74 -10.93
C LEU A 109 22.51 -4.89 -9.94
N LEU A 110 23.20 -4.67 -8.82
CA LEU A 110 23.32 -5.67 -7.76
C LEU A 110 21.95 -6.01 -7.16
N LYS A 111 21.12 -5.00 -6.87
CA LYS A 111 19.74 -5.20 -6.40
C LYS A 111 18.89 -5.92 -7.45
N ALA A 112 18.93 -5.48 -8.71
CA ALA A 112 18.14 -6.05 -9.80
C ALA A 112 18.55 -7.50 -10.19
N LYS A 113 19.76 -7.95 -9.82
CA LYS A 113 20.21 -9.34 -10.00
C LYS A 113 19.65 -10.31 -8.96
N GLN A 114 19.09 -9.82 -7.85
CA GLN A 114 18.57 -10.67 -6.77
C GLN A 114 17.22 -11.30 -7.14
N LYS A 115 17.23 -12.26 -8.07
CA LYS A 115 16.05 -12.99 -8.56
C LYS A 115 15.31 -13.82 -7.48
N SER A 116 15.87 -13.94 -6.27
CA SER A 116 15.20 -14.58 -5.14
C SER A 116 14.17 -13.68 -4.44
N ARG A 117 14.21 -12.36 -4.69
CA ARG A 117 13.29 -11.40 -4.08
C ARG A 117 12.29 -10.90 -5.11
N THR A 118 11.06 -10.66 -4.66
CA THR A 118 9.97 -10.10 -5.46
C THR A 118 9.77 -8.60 -5.22
N TYR A 119 10.41 -8.04 -4.21
CA TYR A 119 10.31 -6.64 -3.81
C TYR A 119 11.66 -6.15 -3.27
N ILE A 120 12.15 -5.07 -3.88
CA ILE A 120 13.35 -4.35 -3.43
C ILE A 120 13.15 -2.86 -3.65
N GLU A 121 13.29 -2.07 -2.59
CA GLU A 121 13.22 -0.61 -2.65
C GLU A 121 14.50 -0.02 -3.26
N ILE A 122 14.29 0.93 -4.15
CA ILE A 122 15.32 1.61 -4.94
C ILE A 122 15.42 3.07 -4.52
N GLU A 123 14.28 3.75 -4.38
CA GLU A 123 14.18 5.12 -3.89
C GLU A 123 12.97 5.23 -2.96
N THR A 124 13.13 5.86 -1.80
CA THR A 124 12.09 5.92 -0.76
C THR A 124 11.32 7.24 -0.76
N GLU A 125 11.93 8.29 -1.31
CA GLU A 125 11.39 9.65 -1.34
C GLU A 125 11.30 10.17 -2.79
N LEU A 126 10.43 9.56 -3.60
CA LEU A 126 10.17 10.01 -4.95
C LEU A 126 9.03 11.04 -4.99
N ASP A 127 9.25 12.19 -5.62
CA ASP A 127 8.19 13.17 -5.81
C ASP A 127 7.07 12.68 -6.76
N GLY A 128 5.88 13.25 -6.62
CA GLY A 128 4.72 12.82 -7.40
C GLY A 128 4.84 13.05 -8.91
N LYS A 129 5.60 14.07 -9.35
CA LYS A 129 5.76 14.38 -10.78
C LYS A 129 6.67 13.35 -11.45
N ASN A 130 7.76 12.99 -10.80
CA ASN A 130 8.68 11.96 -11.26
C ASN A 130 8.00 10.60 -11.24
N ALA A 131 7.19 10.30 -10.21
CA ALA A 131 6.40 9.08 -10.16
C ALA A 131 5.45 8.95 -11.36
N GLU A 132 4.74 10.02 -11.72
CA GLU A 132 3.85 10.04 -12.88
C GLU A 132 4.60 9.80 -14.20
N ILE A 133 5.78 10.42 -14.37
CA ILE A 133 6.63 10.20 -15.54
C ILE A 133 7.09 8.74 -15.61
N ILE A 134 7.52 8.15 -14.49
CA ILE A 134 7.98 6.76 -14.42
C ILE A 134 6.84 5.77 -14.71
N ASP A 135 5.63 6.04 -14.20
CA ASP A 135 4.45 5.21 -14.41
C ASP A 135 4.10 5.10 -15.91
N VAL A 136 4.20 6.22 -16.64
CA VAL A 136 3.96 6.28 -18.09
C VAL A 136 4.97 5.43 -18.89
N LEU A 137 6.19 5.22 -18.39
CA LEU A 137 7.19 4.38 -19.07
C LEU A 137 6.83 2.89 -19.05
N ASN A 138 5.90 2.47 -18.18
CA ASN A 138 5.37 1.11 -18.08
C ASN A 138 6.48 0.03 -18.07
N LEU A 139 7.48 0.24 -17.21
CA LEU A 139 8.66 -0.62 -17.17
C LEU A 139 8.36 -1.94 -16.43
N PRO A 140 8.72 -3.10 -17.01
CA PRO A 140 8.41 -4.39 -16.41
C PRO A 140 9.15 -4.58 -15.09
N GLY A 141 8.40 -4.91 -14.05
CA GLY A 141 8.94 -5.11 -12.71
C GLY A 141 9.30 -3.82 -11.97
N VAL A 142 8.91 -2.65 -12.45
CA VAL A 142 8.98 -1.39 -11.70
C VAL A 142 7.64 -1.15 -11.02
N MET A 143 7.67 -0.79 -9.75
CA MET A 143 6.48 -0.61 -8.91
C MET A 143 6.58 0.70 -8.15
N LEU A 144 5.46 1.41 -8.06
CA LEU A 144 5.34 2.66 -7.32
C LEU A 144 4.31 2.48 -6.21
N TYR A 145 4.71 2.76 -4.98
CA TYR A 145 3.84 2.72 -3.81
C TYR A 145 3.72 4.12 -3.25
N ARG A 146 2.50 4.57 -2.92
CA ARG A 146 2.33 5.85 -2.23
C ARG A 146 3.10 5.81 -0.92
N ASN A 147 3.72 6.93 -0.55
CA ASN A 147 4.45 7.08 0.69
C ASN A 147 4.29 8.50 1.24
N GLN A 148 4.52 8.65 2.53
CA GLN A 148 4.61 9.95 3.19
C GLN A 148 5.70 9.93 4.25
N TRP A 149 6.37 11.07 4.43
CA TRP A 149 7.49 11.20 5.36
C TRP A 149 7.52 12.57 6.01
N ARG A 150 8.26 12.66 7.12
CA ARG A 150 8.45 13.91 7.86
C ARG A 150 9.40 14.82 7.10
N TYR A 151 8.91 15.98 6.68
CA TYR A 151 9.67 16.99 5.95
C TYR A 151 9.96 18.23 6.80
N TYR A 152 11.19 18.71 6.72
CA TYR A 152 11.69 19.88 7.45
C TYR A 152 12.20 20.92 6.44
N PRO A 153 11.44 21.98 6.11
CA PRO A 153 11.85 22.96 5.09
C PRO A 153 13.20 23.63 5.36
N GLY A 154 13.53 23.88 6.64
CA GLY A 154 14.82 24.45 7.07
C GLY A 154 15.91 23.40 7.31
N ASN A 155 15.71 22.15 6.88
CA ASN A 155 16.65 21.03 6.99
C ASN A 155 17.29 20.95 8.39
N ALA A 156 18.63 20.89 8.45
CA ALA A 156 19.39 20.74 9.68
C ALA A 156 19.18 21.89 10.69
N VAL A 157 18.85 23.11 10.23
CA VAL A 157 18.60 24.24 11.13
C VAL A 157 17.27 24.07 11.84
N SER A 158 16.21 23.76 11.09
CA SER A 158 14.90 23.44 11.66
C SER A 158 14.99 22.22 12.58
N ALA A 159 15.61 21.13 12.13
CA ALA A 159 15.69 19.89 12.92
C ALA A 159 16.42 20.06 14.26
N LYS A 160 17.41 20.96 14.35
CA LYS A 160 18.06 21.29 15.62
C LYS A 160 17.18 22.15 16.54
N ALA A 161 16.38 23.03 15.97
CA ALA A 161 15.51 23.93 16.71
C ALA A 161 14.24 23.24 17.23
N ILE A 162 13.57 22.45 16.38
CA ILE A 162 12.28 21.81 16.72
C ILE A 162 12.41 20.32 17.00
N GLY A 163 13.51 19.69 16.60
CA GLY A 163 13.70 18.24 16.77
C GLY A 163 13.54 17.44 15.49
N PHE A 164 13.62 16.13 15.64
CA PHE A 164 13.48 15.15 14.55
C PHE A 164 12.78 13.89 15.04
N VAL A 165 12.33 13.07 14.09
CA VAL A 165 11.67 11.77 14.32
C VAL A 165 12.61 10.63 13.98
N GLY A 166 12.35 9.44 14.52
CA GLY A 166 13.13 8.24 14.24
C GLY A 166 12.57 7.01 14.93
N TYR A 167 12.99 5.84 14.49
CA TYR A 167 12.63 4.55 15.10
C TYR A 167 13.25 4.40 16.49
N SER A 168 12.54 3.75 17.42
CA SER A 168 13.01 3.48 18.79
C SER A 168 12.93 2.00 19.13
N GLU A 169 13.58 1.58 20.21
CA GLU A 169 13.38 0.22 20.73
C GLU A 169 11.94 0.00 21.24
N GLU A 170 11.30 1.06 21.70
CA GLU A 170 9.92 1.06 22.19
C GLU A 170 8.91 1.01 21.02
N TYR A 171 9.26 1.66 19.91
CA TYR A 171 8.47 1.77 18.68
C TYR A 171 9.36 1.40 17.48
N PRO A 172 9.59 0.10 17.24
CA PRO A 172 10.50 -0.38 16.20
C PRO A 172 9.91 -0.19 14.80
N ASP A 173 8.58 -0.21 14.69
CA ASP A 173 7.86 -0.13 13.42
C ASP A 173 7.33 1.28 13.13
N ASP A 174 7.35 2.19 14.12
CA ASP A 174 6.77 3.53 14.02
C ASP A 174 7.79 4.67 14.25
N LEU A 175 7.60 5.77 13.51
CA LEU A 175 8.45 6.96 13.57
C LEU A 175 7.98 7.95 14.64
N HIS A 176 8.60 7.91 15.81
CA HIS A 176 8.30 8.81 16.93
C HIS A 176 9.28 9.96 17.08
N GLY A 177 8.84 11.05 17.72
CA GLY A 177 9.68 12.19 18.07
C GLY A 177 10.84 11.82 18.99
N LYS A 178 12.07 12.12 18.55
CA LYS A 178 13.31 11.74 19.27
C LYS A 178 13.96 12.86 20.05
N TYR A 179 13.75 14.09 19.61
CA TYR A 179 14.38 15.26 20.20
C TYR A 179 13.46 16.49 20.13
N GLY A 180 13.76 17.51 20.94
CA GLY A 180 13.11 18.82 20.85
C GLY A 180 11.60 18.82 21.05
N LEU A 181 10.92 19.71 20.34
CA LEU A 181 9.47 19.84 20.30
C LEU A 181 8.81 18.61 19.69
N GLU A 182 9.44 17.96 18.71
CA GLU A 182 8.96 16.71 18.13
C GLU A 182 8.77 15.62 19.21
N ARG A 183 9.74 15.46 20.12
CA ARG A 183 9.62 14.51 21.24
C ARG A 183 8.68 15.01 22.33
N PHE A 184 8.76 16.29 22.69
CA PHE A 184 7.96 16.84 23.78
C PHE A 184 6.45 16.78 23.49
N TYR A 185 6.08 17.04 22.23
CA TYR A 185 4.69 16.99 21.77
C TYR A 185 4.37 15.69 21.01
N ASP A 186 5.10 14.60 21.24
CA ASP A 186 4.93 13.37 20.45
C ASP A 186 3.49 12.82 20.52
N GLU A 187 2.88 12.84 21.70
CA GLU A 187 1.48 12.41 21.89
C GLU A 187 0.48 13.32 21.16
N VAL A 188 0.77 14.62 21.04
CA VAL A 188 -0.12 15.59 20.38
C VAL A 188 0.04 15.55 18.86
N LEU A 189 1.26 15.28 18.40
CA LEU A 189 1.60 15.25 16.98
C LEU A 189 1.27 13.90 16.35
N THR A 190 1.27 12.81 17.11
CA THR A 190 0.86 11.49 16.63
C THR A 190 -0.66 11.48 16.43
N TYR A 191 -1.10 11.19 15.20
CA TYR A 191 -2.51 10.92 14.96
C TYR A 191 -2.82 9.48 15.38
N ASP A 192 -3.90 9.29 16.13
CA ASP A 192 -4.41 7.96 16.42
C ASP A 192 -5.03 7.38 15.13
N ASP A 193 -4.37 6.39 14.53
CA ASP A 193 -4.77 5.70 13.28
C ASP A 193 -6.20 5.13 13.32
N THR A 194 -6.79 5.07 14.51
CA THR A 194 -8.16 4.66 14.75
C THR A 194 -9.19 5.51 13.98
N ILE A 195 -8.89 6.79 13.68
CA ILE A 195 -9.88 7.74 13.10
C ILE A 195 -9.89 7.73 11.55
N LEU A 196 -8.79 7.35 10.88
CA LEU A 196 -8.73 7.31 9.41
C LEU A 196 -9.30 6.02 8.81
N ALA A 197 -9.49 4.98 9.63
CA ALA A 197 -9.94 3.65 9.17
C ALA A 197 -11.42 3.60 8.78
N VAL A 198 -12.22 4.56 9.24
CA VAL A 198 -13.60 4.69 8.78
C VAL A 198 -13.60 5.82 7.77
N ASN A 199 -13.44 5.46 6.48
CA ASN A 199 -13.82 6.35 5.39
C ASN A 199 -15.22 6.88 5.74
N PHE A 200 -15.34 8.12 6.18
CA PHE A 200 -16.60 8.72 6.61
C PHE A 200 -17.70 8.48 5.56
N PHE A 201 -17.30 8.52 4.29
CA PHE A 201 -18.14 8.14 3.16
C PHE A 201 -18.53 6.65 3.15
N ALA A 202 -17.59 5.72 3.38
CA ALA A 202 -17.89 4.31 3.49
C ALA A 202 -18.83 4.00 4.67
N GLU A 203 -18.72 4.71 5.80
CA GLU A 203 -19.64 4.58 6.94
C GLU A 203 -21.04 5.07 6.61
N ILE A 204 -21.15 6.24 5.99
CA ILE A 204 -22.42 6.79 5.53
C ILE A 204 -23.09 5.79 4.57
N PHE A 205 -22.40 5.35 3.53
CA PHE A 205 -23.00 4.50 2.50
C PHE A 205 -23.25 3.05 2.95
N SER A 206 -22.42 2.50 3.86
CA SER A 206 -22.68 1.18 4.45
C SER A 206 -23.89 1.18 5.39
N ASN A 207 -24.08 2.26 6.17
CA ASN A 207 -25.28 2.43 7.00
C ASN A 207 -26.53 2.66 6.15
N PHE A 208 -26.44 3.35 5.01
CA PHE A 208 -27.57 3.46 4.07
C PHE A 208 -28.00 2.10 3.50
N GLY A 209 -27.07 1.20 3.21
CA GLY A 209 -27.39 -0.16 2.77
C GLY A 209 -28.18 -0.94 3.83
N ASN A 210 -27.71 -0.92 5.08
CA ASN A 210 -28.41 -1.60 6.18
C ASN A 210 -29.82 -1.02 6.43
N MET A 211 -30.02 0.28 6.20
CA MET A 211 -31.32 0.93 6.36
C MET A 211 -32.31 0.62 5.22
N LEU A 212 -31.82 0.28 4.03
CA LEU A 212 -32.62 -0.08 2.85
C LEU A 212 -32.94 -1.58 2.76
N PHE A 213 -32.10 -2.44 3.35
CA PHE A 213 -32.23 -3.90 3.27
C PHE A 213 -32.74 -4.57 4.55
N ASP A 214 -32.90 -3.86 5.68
CA ASP A 214 -33.60 -4.38 6.86
C ASP A 214 -35.13 -4.27 6.71
N SER A 215 -35.68 -4.89 5.67
CA SER A 215 -37.09 -5.25 5.68
C SER A 215 -37.26 -6.52 6.50
N LYS A 216 -37.34 -6.38 7.83
CA LYS A 216 -37.95 -7.42 8.66
C LYS A 216 -39.33 -7.74 8.06
N PRO A 217 -39.64 -9.01 7.73
CA PRO A 217 -41.02 -9.36 7.40
C PRO A 217 -41.86 -9.12 8.66
N ALA A 218 -42.77 -8.16 8.58
CA ALA A 218 -43.80 -7.96 9.60
C ALA A 218 -44.57 -9.28 9.78
N LYS A 219 -44.68 -9.71 11.03
CA LYS A 219 -45.48 -10.87 11.44
C LYS A 219 -46.94 -10.47 11.54
#